data_AF-A0A3N8ARG5-F1
#
_entry.id   AF-A0A3N8ARG5-F1
#
_cell.length_a   1.000
_cell.length_b   1.000
_cell.length_c   1.000
_cell.angle_alpha   90.00
_cell.angle_beta   90.00
_cell.angle_gamma   90.00
#
_symmetry.space_group_name_H-M   'P 1'
#
loop_
_entity.id
_entity.type
_entity.pdbx_description
1 polymer ?
#
loop_
_entity_poly.entity_id
_entity_poly.type
_entity_poly.pdbx_seq_one_letter_code
_entity_poly.pdbx_strand_id
1 'polypeptide(L)' 'MRSYAGEIFIDVPFDENDAQYRKIQAFLEYPDGTTRFGDVKFYIVTLQLAMKNAHHDEPGFWDRWADNF' A
#
# COMPACT_ATOMS: atom_id res chain seq x y z
N MET A 1 -5.10 13.49 -13.25
CA MET A 1 -4.23 12.30 -13.36
C MET A 1 -3.13 12.44 -12.32
N ARG A 2 -2.97 11.47 -11.42
CA ARG A 2 -1.88 11.48 -10.43
C ARG A 2 -0.86 10.46 -10.88
N SER A 3 0.40 10.87 -11.06
CA SER A 3 1.51 9.95 -11.31
C SER A 3 1.77 9.10 -10.07
N TYR A 4 2.48 7.98 -10.23
CA TYR A 4 2.99 7.18 -9.12
C TYR A 4 3.64 8.07 -8.05
N ALA A 5 3.27 7.87 -6.78
CA ALA A 5 3.71 8.72 -5.67
C ALA A 5 4.62 7.98 -4.67
N GLY A 6 5.15 6.81 -5.05
CA GLY A 6 6.00 6.01 -4.18
C GLY A 6 5.24 5.02 -3.30
N GLU A 7 4.01 4.64 -3.69
CA GLU A 7 3.23 3.64 -2.95
C GLU A 7 3.95 2.28 -2.93
N ILE A 8 3.97 1.64 -1.76
CA ILE A 8 4.55 0.31 -1.53
C ILE A 8 3.47 -0.58 -0.91
N PHE A 9 3.30 -1.78 -1.46
CA PHE A 9 2.47 -2.82 -0.86
C PHE A 9 3.33 -3.71 0.04
N ILE A 10 2.81 -4.01 1.24
CA ILE A 10 3.45 -4.92 2.18
C ILE A 10 2.45 -6.05 2.47
N ASP A 11 2.83 -7.28 2.10
CA ASP A 11 2.00 -8.48 2.30
C ASP A 11 2.11 -8.99 3.74
N VAL A 12 1.56 -8.21 4.67
CA VAL A 12 1.50 -8.55 6.10
C VAL A 12 0.08 -8.28 6.59
N PRO A 13 -0.57 -9.23 7.26
CA PRO A 13 -1.91 -9.03 7.78
C PRO A 13 -1.92 -7.96 8.86
N PHE A 14 -3.05 -7.24 8.97
CA PHE A 14 -3.31 -6.41 10.14
C PHE A 14 -3.65 -7.30 11.34
N ASP A 15 -2.66 -7.55 12.20
CA ASP A 15 -2.81 -8.27 13.46
C ASP A 15 -1.85 -7.67 14.50
N GLU A 16 -2.41 -7.14 15.60
CA GLU A 16 -1.65 -6.51 16.68
C GLU A 16 -0.74 -7.50 17.43
N ASN A 17 -0.95 -8.80 17.28
CA ASN A 17 -0.09 -9.84 17.83
C ASN A 17 0.99 -10.31 16.85
N ASP A 18 0.88 -9.94 15.56
CA ASP A 18 1.86 -10.34 14.54
C ASP A 18 3.16 -9.54 14.67
N ALA A 19 4.28 -10.26 14.73
CA ALA A 19 5.58 -9.67 14.95
C ALA A 19 6.09 -8.83 13.75
N GLN A 20 5.65 -9.12 12.52
CA GLN A 20 6.02 -8.34 11.34
C GLN A 20 5.17 -7.07 11.26
N TYR A 21 3.87 -7.17 11.51
CA TYR A 21 2.98 -6.01 11.55
C TYR A 21 3.48 -5.00 12.59
N ARG A 22 3.77 -5.46 13.80
CA ARG A 22 4.30 -4.61 14.87
C ARG A 22 5.64 -3.95 14.52
N LYS A 23 6.50 -4.58 13.73
CA LYS A 23 7.74 -3.95 13.25
C LYS A 23 7.45 -2.80 12.30
N ILE A 24 6.54 -3.00 11.36
CA ILE A 24 6.13 -1.97 10.39
C ILE A 24 5.48 -0.81 11.13
N GLN A 25 4.54 -1.10 12.02
CA GLN A 25 3.88 -0.11 12.85
C GLN A 25 4.89 0.68 13.69
N ALA A 26 5.78 0.00 14.42
CA ALA A 26 6.80 0.66 15.23
C ALA A 26 7.82 1.48 14.40
N PHE A 27 7.99 1.16 13.12
CA PHE A 27 8.82 1.95 12.21
C PHE A 27 8.10 3.22 11.71
N LEU A 28 6.79 3.13 11.45
CA LEU A 28 6.00 4.22 10.87
C LEU A 28 5.33 5.12 11.91
N GLU A 29 5.10 4.64 13.12
CA GLU A 29 4.35 5.34 14.17
C GLU A 29 5.16 5.52 15.47
N TYR A 30 4.81 6.57 16.22
CA TYR A 30 5.19 6.72 17.62
C TYR A 30 4.23 5.94 18.54
N PRO A 31 4.59 5.70 19.82
CA PRO A 31 3.71 5.00 20.76
C PRO A 31 2.34 5.63 20.99
N ASP A 32 2.17 6.92 20.67
CA ASP A 32 0.90 7.64 20.75
C ASP A 32 0.04 7.52 19.47
N GLY A 33 0.51 6.75 18.48
CA GLY A 33 -0.17 6.53 17.20
C GLY A 33 0.07 7.61 16.15
N THR A 34 0.89 8.64 16.43
CA THR A 34 1.22 9.65 15.41
C THR A 34 2.26 9.12 14.41
N THR A 35 2.10 9.45 13.13
CA THR A 35 3.03 9.01 12.07
C THR A 35 4.38 9.74 12.15
N ARG A 36 5.49 9.02 12.03
CA ARG A 36 6.85 9.57 12.12
C ARG A 36 7.26 10.43 10.94
N PHE A 37 6.72 10.14 9.76
CA PHE A 37 7.04 10.84 8.52
C PHE A 37 5.82 11.64 8.07
N GLY A 38 5.93 12.97 8.02
CA GLY A 38 4.78 13.85 7.79
C GLY A 38 4.16 13.74 6.39
N ASP A 39 4.92 13.21 5.43
CA ASP A 39 4.54 12.98 4.04
C ASP A 39 4.14 11.53 3.75
N VAL A 40 4.34 10.61 4.69
CA VAL A 40 3.92 9.21 4.55
C VAL A 40 2.52 9.03 5.09
N LYS A 41 1.76 8.20 4.38
CA LYS A 41 0.47 7.70 4.87
C LYS A 41 0.54 6.20 5.05
N PHE A 42 0.10 5.74 6.20
CA PHE A 42 0.03 4.32 6.54
C PHE A 42 -1.44 3.89 6.55
N TYR A 43 -1.79 2.91 5.72
CA TYR A 43 -3.17 2.44 5.56
C TYR A 43 -3.22 0.92 5.66
N ILE A 44 -4.36 0.42 6.15
CA ILE A 44 -4.75 -0.98 6.04
C ILE A 44 -5.84 -1.06 4.99
N VAL A 45 -5.68 -1.98 4.05
CA VAL A 45 -6.65 -2.23 2.98
C VAL A 45 -7.14 -3.67 3.10
N THR A 46 -8.45 -3.87 2.99
CA THR A 46 -9.02 -5.22 2.93
C THR A 46 -8.59 -5.90 1.65
N LEU A 47 -8.47 -7.22 1.66
CA LEU A 47 -8.15 -8.00 0.46
C LEU A 47 -9.11 -7.67 -0.70
N GLN A 48 -10.42 -7.57 -0.41
CA GLN A 48 -11.41 -7.21 -1.41
C GLN A 48 -11.10 -5.87 -2.10
N LEU A 49 -10.68 -4.85 -1.32
CA LEU A 49 -10.33 -3.55 -1.87
C LEU A 49 -9.00 -3.60 -2.65
N ALA A 50 -8.00 -4.30 -2.12
CA ALA A 50 -6.70 -4.48 -2.78
C ALA A 50 -6.83 -5.17 -4.15
N MET A 51 -7.73 -6.14 -4.26
CA MET A 51 -7.95 -6.90 -5.49
C MET A 51 -8.72 -6.14 -6.59
N LYS A 52 -9.26 -4.94 -6.31
CA LYS A 52 -10.07 -4.17 -7.27
C LYS A 52 -9.33 -3.89 -8.59
N ASN A 53 -8.02 -3.69 -8.51
CA ASN A 53 -7.18 -3.36 -9.66
C ASN A 53 -6.26 -4.52 -10.08
N ALA A 54 -6.49 -5.75 -9.62
CA ALA A 54 -5.61 -6.89 -9.93
C ALA A 54 -5.49 -7.18 -11.44
N HIS A 55 -6.50 -6.79 -12.24
CA HIS A 55 -6.44 -6.86 -13.70
C HIS A 55 -5.39 -5.92 -14.33
N HIS A 56 -4.88 -4.94 -13.58
CA HIS A 56 -3.75 -4.09 -14.02
C HIS A 56 -2.43 -4.87 -14.04
N ASP A 57 -2.35 -6.01 -13.35
CA ASP A 57 -1.17 -6.88 -13.33
C ASP A 57 -1.10 -7.80 -14.57
N GLU A 58 -2.16 -7.81 -15.40
CA GLU A 58 -2.19 -8.60 -16.63
C GLU A 58 -1.10 -8.15 -17.61
N PRO A 59 -0.38 -9.10 -18.25
CA PRO A 59 0.63 -8.76 -19.26
C PRO A 59 0.09 -7.80 -20.33
N GLY A 60 0.85 -6.72 -20.56
CA GLY A 60 0.53 -5.68 -21.54
C GLY A 60 -0.64 -4.77 -21.17
N PHE A 61 -1.19 -4.84 -19.95
CA PHE A 61 -2.24 -3.91 -19.51
C PHE A 61 -1.78 -2.45 -19.67
N TRP A 62 -0.60 -2.12 -19.15
CA TRP A 62 -0.05 -0.76 -19.21
C TRP A 62 0.33 -0.32 -20.61
N ASP A 63 0.78 -1.22 -21.49
CA ASP A 63 1.05 -0.92 -22.89
C ASP A 63 -0.24 -0.51 -23.62
N ARG A 64 -1.29 -1.33 -23.50
CA ARG A 64 -2.63 -1.04 -24.08
C ARG A 64 -3.24 0.24 -23.51
N TRP A 65 -3.00 0.50 -22.23
CA TRP A 65 -3.47 1.72 -21.57
C TRP A 65 -2.77 2.96 -22.14
N ALA A 66 -1.45 2.88 -22.35
CA ALA A 66 -0.65 3.98 -22.87
C ALA A 66 -0.97 4.32 -24.34
N ASP A 67 -1.33 3.34 -25.17
CA ASP A 67 -1.70 3.57 -26.58
C ASP A 67 -2.94 4.46 -26.77
N ASN A 68 -3.78 4.61 -25.73
CA ASN A 68 -5.03 5.36 -25.78
C ASN A 68 -4.94 6.75 -25.11
N PHE A 69 -3.73 7.20 -24.77
CA PHE A 69 -3.46 8.47 -24.08
C PHE A 69 -2.61 9.45 -24.89
#